data_AF-A0A4S8NI52-F1
#
_entry.id   AF-A0A4S8NI52-F1
#
_cell.length_a   1.000
_cell.length_b   1.000
_cell.length_c   1.000
_cell.angle_alpha   90.00
_cell.angle_beta   90.00
_cell.angle_gamma   90.00
#
_symmetry.space_group_name_H-M   'P 1'
#
loop_
_entity.id
_entity.type
_entity.pdbx_description
1 polymer ?
#
loop_
_entity_poly.entity_id
_entity_poly.type
_entity_poly.pdbx_seq_one_letter_code
_entity_poly.pdbx_strand_id
1 'polypeptide(L)'
;MDRTGLLTDRYELTMLDSFVRDGSAGRPAVFEAFARRLPEGRRYGMLAGLGRLLEAIEAFTFDAGDIAWLTEQGVVGDETAAWLRDFRFRGDVDGYREGDLYFPGSPVLTVTGTLGECVVLETLVLSILNHDTAIASAAVRMVDAAGDRPIIEMGGRRTHEEAAVATARAAWIAGFATTSNLAAGRRHGIPTAGTAAHAFTLAHATEADAFRSQVEALGVGTTLLVDTYDIAEGIRTAVEVAGTGLGAVRIDSGDLAEEAVKARALLDSLGATATRIVATSALDEFVIAALADAPIDGYGVGTRVATGSGHPTASMVYKLVAIADAPGAPLRPVAKKSKDKASVGGRKHPFREYDANGHLVAEYFVTGDAHPSPGSRPAQVPLVRGGRTVHHPTLTAVRTHAATSLATLPPEARTVAAGPPHLTTALREEPVMEPVIGNAAKRALIVVDVQNDFVEGGSLAVTGGREVAGRISRHLAEHAGDYAVVAASRDWHHAGDTNGGHFPEPGVDPDYVTTWPVHCVQGAPGSDYAPELDTGAVTHHVVKGMGVPAYSAFEGVTDADERLEDVLRAAGVTEVDVTGIATDHCVRATALDARAAGFEVTLLDGLHAGVAPETSAAALEELAAAGVAVPR
;
A
#
# COMPACT_ATOMS: atom_id res chain seq x y z
N MET A 1 -2.52 0.15 -21.99
CA MET A 1 -3.60 0.89 -22.69
C MET A 1 -2.99 2.21 -23.07
N ASP A 2 -3.09 2.60 -24.33
CA ASP A 2 -2.33 3.76 -24.81
C ASP A 2 -3.00 5.08 -24.42
N ARG A 3 -4.34 5.11 -24.30
CA ARG A 3 -5.14 6.23 -23.77
C ARG A 3 -6.44 5.76 -23.11
N THR A 4 -6.91 6.50 -22.12
CA THR A 4 -8.11 6.18 -21.32
C THR A 4 -9.11 7.35 -21.18
N GLY A 5 -8.89 8.49 -21.84
CA GLY A 5 -9.71 9.70 -21.64
C GLY A 5 -11.21 9.55 -21.97
N LEU A 6 -11.58 8.63 -22.87
CA LEU A 6 -12.98 8.31 -23.18
C LEU A 6 -13.58 7.18 -22.31
N LEU A 7 -12.82 6.62 -21.37
CA LEU A 7 -13.32 5.65 -20.38
C LEU A 7 -13.98 6.39 -19.20
N THR A 8 -14.92 7.28 -19.53
CA THR A 8 -15.60 8.19 -18.62
C THR A 8 -17.08 8.28 -18.97
N ASP A 9 -17.92 8.56 -17.98
CA ASP A 9 -19.32 8.88 -18.22
C ASP A 9 -19.46 10.31 -18.80
N ARG A 10 -20.39 10.49 -19.74
CA ARG A 10 -20.66 11.80 -20.38
C ARG A 10 -20.85 12.94 -19.37
N TYR A 11 -21.47 12.68 -18.21
CA TYR A 11 -21.76 13.73 -17.24
C TYR A 11 -20.49 14.37 -16.67
N GLU A 12 -19.36 13.64 -16.59
CA GLU A 12 -18.09 14.18 -16.10
C GLU A 12 -17.57 15.29 -17.01
N LEU A 13 -17.59 15.05 -18.33
CA LEU A 13 -17.17 16.05 -19.32
C LEU A 13 -18.15 17.22 -19.41
N THR A 14 -19.45 17.00 -19.21
CA THR A 14 -20.41 18.11 -19.15
C THR A 14 -20.26 18.97 -17.89
N MET A 15 -19.91 18.36 -16.75
CA MET A 15 -19.60 19.12 -15.53
C MET A 15 -18.29 19.89 -15.69
N LEU A 16 -17.25 19.25 -16.25
CA LEU A 16 -16.00 19.91 -16.57
C LEU A 16 -16.25 21.12 -17.49
N ASP A 17 -17.05 20.97 -18.54
CA ASP A 17 -17.36 22.06 -19.48
C ASP A 17 -18.06 23.24 -18.78
N SER A 18 -18.92 22.96 -17.80
CA SER A 18 -19.50 24.00 -16.94
C SER A 18 -18.45 24.66 -16.04
N PHE A 19 -17.56 23.89 -15.42
CA PHE A 19 -16.54 24.40 -14.50
C PHE A 19 -15.43 25.19 -15.20
N VAL A 20 -15.12 24.85 -16.46
CA VAL A 20 -14.19 25.63 -17.28
C VAL A 20 -14.80 27.01 -17.57
N ARG A 21 -16.07 27.05 -18.01
CA ARG A 21 -16.75 28.30 -18.36
C ARG A 21 -17.02 29.23 -17.18
N ASP A 22 -17.31 28.69 -16.00
CA ASP A 22 -17.52 29.49 -14.79
C ASP A 22 -16.23 29.80 -14.01
N GLY A 23 -15.09 29.29 -14.48
CA GLY A 23 -13.76 29.50 -13.90
C GLY A 23 -13.47 28.67 -12.64
N SER A 24 -14.34 27.75 -12.25
CA SER A 24 -14.15 26.93 -11.04
C SER A 24 -13.27 25.69 -11.25
N ALA A 25 -12.98 25.29 -12.49
CA ALA A 25 -12.20 24.09 -12.80
C ALA A 25 -10.81 24.08 -12.11
N GLY A 26 -10.20 25.25 -11.92
CA GLY A 26 -8.89 25.41 -11.28
C GLY A 26 -8.90 25.43 -9.74
N ARG A 27 -10.07 25.32 -9.09
CA ARG A 27 -10.16 25.36 -7.62
C ARG A 27 -9.53 24.11 -7.00
N PRO A 28 -8.66 24.23 -5.99
CA PRO A 28 -8.19 23.08 -5.21
C PRO A 28 -9.35 22.24 -4.66
N ALA A 29 -9.29 20.92 -4.83
CA ALA A 29 -10.32 19.99 -4.44
C ALA A 29 -9.73 18.66 -3.96
N VAL A 30 -10.44 18.02 -3.03
CA VAL A 30 -10.12 16.68 -2.50
C VAL A 30 -11.31 15.77 -2.71
N PHE A 31 -11.07 14.64 -3.35
CA PHE A 31 -12.04 13.57 -3.53
C PHE A 31 -11.56 12.28 -2.85
N GLU A 32 -12.50 11.48 -2.36
CA GLU A 32 -12.20 10.20 -1.69
C GLU A 32 -13.01 9.07 -2.30
N ALA A 33 -12.37 7.92 -2.51
CA ALA A 33 -13.02 6.65 -2.82
C ALA A 33 -13.18 5.80 -1.55
N PHE A 34 -14.40 5.32 -1.27
CA PHE A 34 -14.68 4.48 -0.11
C PHE A 34 -15.95 3.65 -0.31
N ALA A 35 -16.08 2.54 0.43
CA ALA A 35 -17.32 1.77 0.49
C ALA A 35 -18.15 2.22 1.70
N ARG A 36 -19.44 2.50 1.51
CA ARG A 36 -20.34 2.82 2.65
C ARG A 36 -20.70 1.61 3.50
N ARG A 37 -20.71 0.44 2.86
CA ARG A 37 -21.06 -0.86 3.42
C ARG A 37 -20.28 -1.92 2.63
N LEU A 38 -19.99 -3.04 3.26
CA LEU A 38 -19.54 -4.23 2.55
C LEU A 38 -20.73 -4.94 1.91
N PRO A 39 -20.51 -5.76 0.87
CA PRO A 39 -21.51 -6.71 0.42
C PRO A 39 -22.04 -7.58 1.56
N GLU A 40 -23.31 -7.99 1.47
CA GLU A 40 -23.98 -8.73 2.55
C GLU A 40 -23.19 -9.96 2.98
N GLY A 41 -23.06 -10.15 4.30
CA GLY A 41 -22.33 -11.26 4.90
C GLY A 41 -20.80 -11.14 4.90
N ARG A 42 -20.20 -10.15 4.22
CA ARG A 42 -18.74 -9.95 4.23
C ARG A 42 -18.28 -9.20 5.48
N ARG A 43 -17.20 -9.72 6.09
CA ARG A 43 -16.59 -9.18 7.31
C ARG A 43 -15.49 -8.14 7.03
N TYR A 44 -14.91 -8.19 5.85
CA TYR A 44 -13.89 -7.27 5.34
C TYR A 44 -13.94 -7.27 3.80
N GLY A 45 -13.28 -6.33 3.17
CA GLY A 45 -12.87 -6.48 1.77
C GLY A 45 -11.36 -6.37 1.63
N MET A 46 -10.82 -6.83 0.50
CA MET A 46 -9.41 -6.74 0.15
C MET A 46 -9.27 -5.86 -1.08
N LEU A 47 -8.59 -4.72 -0.93
CA LEU A 47 -8.39 -3.75 -2.00
C LEU A 47 -7.53 -4.35 -3.12
N ALA A 48 -8.01 -4.24 -4.35
CA ALA A 48 -7.25 -4.59 -5.54
C ALA A 48 -7.55 -3.63 -6.69
N GLY A 49 -6.71 -3.66 -7.72
CA GLY A 49 -6.83 -2.84 -8.93
C GLY A 49 -5.95 -1.59 -8.93
N LEU A 50 -5.23 -1.32 -7.84
CA LEU A 50 -4.41 -0.10 -7.72
C LEU A 50 -3.32 -0.03 -8.80
N GLY A 51 -2.57 -1.11 -9.05
CA GLY A 51 -1.57 -1.11 -10.12
C GLY A 51 -2.16 -0.80 -11.51
N ARG A 52 -3.38 -1.28 -11.79
CA ARG A 52 -4.10 -0.94 -13.03
C ARG A 52 -4.60 0.49 -13.05
N LEU A 53 -5.07 0.99 -11.90
CA LEU A 53 -5.57 2.36 -11.77
C LEU A 53 -4.47 3.37 -12.01
N LEU A 54 -3.28 3.17 -11.45
CA LEU A 54 -2.15 4.09 -11.61
C LEU A 54 -1.70 4.18 -13.09
N GLU A 55 -1.57 3.04 -13.78
CA GLU A 55 -1.34 3.00 -15.24
C GLU A 55 -2.44 3.77 -16.00
N ALA A 56 -3.70 3.61 -15.58
CA ALA A 56 -4.84 4.21 -16.27
C ALA A 56 -4.98 5.72 -16.04
N ILE A 57 -4.60 6.23 -14.86
CA ILE A 57 -4.54 7.67 -14.55
C ILE A 57 -3.45 8.34 -15.40
N GLU A 58 -2.27 7.73 -15.51
CA GLU A 58 -1.17 8.24 -16.34
C GLU A 58 -1.57 8.29 -17.82
N ALA A 59 -2.33 7.30 -18.29
CA ALA A 59 -2.85 7.24 -19.66
C ALA A 59 -4.12 8.09 -19.90
N PHE A 60 -4.66 8.78 -18.87
CA PHE A 60 -5.90 9.54 -18.97
C PHE A 60 -5.67 10.83 -19.76
N THR A 61 -5.78 10.69 -21.07
CA THR A 61 -5.44 11.70 -22.07
C THR A 61 -6.39 11.61 -23.26
N PHE A 62 -6.48 12.69 -24.00
CA PHE A 62 -7.33 12.83 -25.19
C PHE A 62 -6.46 13.14 -26.40
N ASP A 63 -6.80 12.58 -27.55
CA ASP A 63 -6.17 12.96 -28.81
C ASP A 63 -7.02 13.95 -29.63
N ALA A 64 -6.48 14.39 -30.77
CA ALA A 64 -7.16 15.34 -31.64
C ALA A 64 -8.48 14.80 -32.20
N GLY A 65 -8.59 13.49 -32.41
CA GLY A 65 -9.81 12.84 -32.87
C GLY A 65 -10.87 12.76 -31.77
N ASP A 66 -10.46 12.39 -30.55
CA ASP A 66 -11.33 12.39 -29.37
C ASP A 66 -11.95 13.77 -29.15
N ILE A 67 -11.11 14.81 -29.17
CA ILE A 67 -11.52 16.21 -28.93
C ILE A 67 -12.44 16.69 -30.05
N ALA A 68 -12.10 16.45 -31.32
CA ALA A 68 -12.94 16.83 -32.45
C ALA A 68 -14.33 16.19 -32.36
N TRP A 69 -14.39 14.90 -32.05
CA TRP A 69 -15.66 14.20 -31.86
C TRP A 69 -16.48 14.77 -30.70
N LEU A 70 -15.85 15.02 -29.54
CA LEU A 70 -16.53 15.61 -28.37
C LEU A 70 -17.11 16.99 -28.68
N THR A 71 -16.40 17.82 -29.45
CA THR A 71 -16.87 19.14 -29.90
C THR A 71 -18.00 19.02 -30.91
N GLU A 72 -17.88 18.15 -31.93
CA GLU A 72 -18.92 17.93 -32.95
C GLU A 72 -20.22 17.42 -32.35
N GLN A 73 -20.14 16.56 -31.32
CA GLN A 73 -21.32 16.06 -30.59
C GLN A 73 -21.88 17.05 -29.56
N GLY A 74 -21.27 18.24 -29.41
CA GLY A 74 -21.68 19.25 -28.45
C GLY A 74 -21.56 18.78 -27.00
N VAL A 75 -20.61 17.89 -26.70
CA VAL A 75 -20.32 17.44 -25.33
C VAL A 75 -19.50 18.50 -24.59
N VAL A 76 -18.56 19.13 -25.29
CA VAL A 76 -17.68 20.18 -24.76
C VAL A 76 -17.60 21.36 -25.74
N GLY A 77 -17.44 22.58 -25.24
CA GLY A 77 -17.18 23.76 -26.06
C GLY A 77 -15.69 24.02 -26.30
N ASP A 78 -15.37 25.09 -27.04
CA ASP A 78 -14.01 25.41 -27.49
C ASP A 78 -13.00 25.60 -26.34
N GLU A 79 -13.41 26.25 -25.25
CA GLU A 79 -12.56 26.47 -24.07
C GLU A 79 -12.16 25.15 -23.40
N THR A 80 -13.13 24.26 -23.24
CA THR A 80 -12.93 22.93 -22.66
C THR A 80 -12.15 22.02 -23.62
N ALA A 81 -12.40 22.12 -24.93
CA ALA A 81 -11.60 21.42 -25.94
C ALA A 81 -10.12 21.85 -25.90
N ALA A 82 -9.85 23.13 -25.66
CA ALA A 82 -8.50 23.63 -25.43
C ALA A 82 -7.89 23.08 -24.13
N TRP A 83 -8.67 23.02 -23.05
CA TRP A 83 -8.25 22.42 -21.79
C TRP A 83 -7.88 20.92 -21.93
N LEU A 84 -8.71 20.15 -22.65
CA LEU A 84 -8.49 18.72 -22.86
C LEU A 84 -7.24 18.40 -23.71
N ARG A 85 -6.87 19.30 -24.63
CA ARG A 85 -5.72 19.13 -25.52
C ARG A 85 -4.41 18.93 -24.77
N ASP A 86 -4.21 19.71 -23.72
CA ASP A 86 -2.99 19.71 -22.91
C ASP A 86 -3.18 18.99 -21.56
N PHE A 87 -4.33 18.34 -21.38
CA PHE A 87 -4.67 17.69 -20.11
C PHE A 87 -3.66 16.59 -19.76
N ARG A 88 -3.12 16.70 -18.56
CA ARG A 88 -2.47 15.62 -17.80
C ARG A 88 -2.87 15.81 -16.35
N PHE A 89 -3.08 14.71 -15.64
CA PHE A 89 -3.26 14.77 -14.21
C PHE A 89 -1.96 15.25 -13.55
N ARG A 90 -2.03 16.32 -12.75
CA ARG A 90 -0.90 16.92 -12.02
C ARG A 90 -1.09 16.88 -10.50
N GLY A 91 -2.20 16.33 -10.04
CA GLY A 91 -2.51 16.20 -8.63
C GLY A 91 -1.72 15.09 -7.93
N ASP A 92 -2.09 14.89 -6.66
CA ASP A 92 -1.57 13.84 -5.80
C ASP A 92 -2.64 12.78 -5.55
N VAL A 93 -2.17 11.54 -5.35
CA VAL A 93 -3.01 10.42 -4.94
C VAL A 93 -2.37 9.75 -3.73
N ASP A 94 -3.14 9.62 -2.66
CA ASP A 94 -2.84 8.79 -1.50
C ASP A 94 -3.83 7.63 -1.47
N GLY A 95 -3.41 6.48 -0.94
CA GLY A 95 -4.31 5.34 -0.88
C GLY A 95 -3.74 4.19 -0.09
N TYR A 96 -4.58 3.20 0.19
CA TYR A 96 -4.15 1.97 0.82
C TYR A 96 -3.25 1.21 -0.17
N ARG A 97 -2.34 0.39 0.33
CA ARG A 97 -1.54 -0.50 -0.53
C ARG A 97 -2.45 -1.56 -1.13
N GLU A 98 -2.17 -1.96 -2.36
CA GLU A 98 -2.89 -3.06 -2.98
C GLU A 98 -2.71 -4.34 -2.13
N GLY A 99 -3.80 -5.04 -1.82
CA GLY A 99 -3.82 -6.15 -0.86
C GLY A 99 -4.18 -5.76 0.58
N ASP A 100 -4.27 -4.46 0.91
CA ASP A 100 -4.80 -4.04 2.22
C ASP A 100 -6.26 -4.45 2.38
N LEU A 101 -6.62 -4.76 3.61
CA LEU A 101 -8.01 -4.93 4.00
C LEU A 101 -8.70 -3.55 4.04
N TYR A 102 -10.02 -3.50 3.87
CA TYR A 102 -10.80 -2.29 4.11
C TYR A 102 -12.16 -2.63 4.73
N PHE A 103 -12.74 -1.61 5.35
CA PHE A 103 -13.97 -1.68 6.12
C PHE A 103 -14.96 -0.60 5.65
N PRO A 104 -16.24 -0.66 6.05
CA PRO A 104 -17.16 0.43 5.77
C PRO A 104 -16.62 1.76 6.28
N GLY A 105 -16.58 2.76 5.40
CA GLY A 105 -16.11 4.11 5.72
C GLY A 105 -14.61 4.35 5.47
N SER A 106 -13.81 3.32 5.19
CA SER A 106 -12.38 3.46 4.87
C SER A 106 -12.18 4.33 3.62
N PRO A 107 -11.50 5.49 3.69
CA PRO A 107 -11.09 6.23 2.50
C PRO A 107 -9.91 5.48 1.87
N VAL A 108 -10.20 4.52 0.99
CA VAL A 108 -9.16 3.66 0.38
C VAL A 108 -8.30 4.40 -0.65
N LEU A 109 -8.81 5.52 -1.18
CA LEU A 109 -8.12 6.39 -2.12
C LEU A 109 -8.50 7.85 -1.84
N THR A 110 -7.53 8.74 -1.83
CA THR A 110 -7.70 10.20 -1.74
C THR A 110 -7.01 10.84 -2.94
N VAL A 111 -7.75 11.65 -3.71
CA VAL A 111 -7.24 12.37 -4.88
C VAL A 111 -7.28 13.86 -4.59
N THR A 112 -6.14 14.52 -4.67
CA THR A 112 -5.97 15.95 -4.40
C THR A 112 -5.45 16.65 -5.66
N GLY A 113 -6.08 17.74 -6.07
CA GLY A 113 -5.72 18.45 -7.30
C GLY A 113 -6.67 19.60 -7.58
N THR A 114 -6.79 20.02 -8.83
CA THR A 114 -7.86 20.95 -9.22
C THR A 114 -9.20 20.23 -9.37
N LEU A 115 -10.32 20.96 -9.21
CA LEU A 115 -11.67 20.42 -9.35
C LEU A 115 -11.86 19.72 -10.70
N GLY A 116 -11.37 20.32 -11.79
CA GLY A 116 -11.43 19.76 -13.13
C GLY A 116 -10.63 18.46 -13.28
N GLU A 117 -9.43 18.38 -12.70
CA GLU A 117 -8.63 17.17 -12.72
C GLU A 117 -9.25 16.03 -11.91
N CYS A 118 -9.74 16.32 -10.70
CA CYS A 118 -10.23 15.28 -9.81
C CYS A 118 -11.59 14.72 -10.26
N VAL A 119 -12.44 15.53 -10.89
CA VAL A 119 -13.81 15.12 -11.25
C VAL A 119 -13.86 14.15 -12.42
N VAL A 120 -12.95 14.28 -13.40
CA VAL A 120 -12.91 13.42 -14.60
C VAL A 120 -12.35 12.02 -14.33
N LEU A 121 -11.87 11.76 -13.12
CA LEU A 121 -11.33 10.45 -12.74
C LEU A 121 -12.38 9.53 -12.08
N GLU A 122 -13.59 10.03 -11.76
CA GLU A 122 -14.58 9.28 -10.96
C GLU A 122 -14.93 7.93 -11.60
N THR A 123 -15.33 7.92 -12.87
CA THR A 123 -15.71 6.71 -13.61
C THR A 123 -14.56 5.71 -13.67
N LEU A 124 -13.35 6.18 -13.98
CA LEU A 124 -12.18 5.34 -14.12
C LEU A 124 -11.80 4.67 -12.78
N VAL A 125 -11.71 5.48 -11.71
CA VAL A 125 -11.43 5.03 -10.35
C VAL A 125 -12.46 3.99 -9.92
N LEU A 126 -13.75 4.30 -10.07
CA LEU A 126 -14.82 3.41 -9.64
C LEU A 126 -14.90 2.15 -10.47
N SER A 127 -14.70 2.21 -11.78
CA SER A 127 -14.73 1.03 -12.65
C SER A 127 -13.67 0.01 -12.26
N ILE A 128 -12.42 0.47 -12.10
CA ILE A 128 -11.29 -0.40 -11.76
C ILE A 128 -11.39 -0.91 -10.32
N LEU A 129 -11.53 -0.02 -9.35
CA LEU A 129 -11.51 -0.44 -7.94
C LEU A 129 -12.72 -1.30 -7.57
N ASN A 130 -13.91 -1.02 -8.10
CA ASN A 130 -15.08 -1.85 -7.79
C ASN A 130 -14.96 -3.27 -8.32
N HIS A 131 -14.48 -3.43 -9.56
CA HIS A 131 -14.34 -4.76 -10.16
C HIS A 131 -13.26 -5.54 -9.41
N ASP A 132 -12.03 -5.05 -9.36
CA ASP A 132 -10.88 -5.82 -8.89
C ASP A 132 -11.00 -6.15 -7.41
N THR A 133 -11.46 -5.19 -6.60
CA THR A 133 -11.71 -5.38 -5.17
C THR A 133 -12.82 -6.41 -4.91
N ALA A 134 -13.87 -6.43 -5.74
CA ALA A 134 -14.93 -7.43 -5.62
C ALA A 134 -14.40 -8.85 -5.83
N ILE A 135 -13.53 -9.03 -6.84
CA ILE A 135 -12.87 -10.29 -7.15
C ILE A 135 -11.89 -10.68 -6.04
N ALA A 136 -10.97 -9.79 -5.66
CA ALA A 136 -9.96 -10.08 -4.64
C ALA A 136 -10.59 -10.45 -3.29
N SER A 137 -11.64 -9.72 -2.89
CA SER A 137 -12.39 -10.01 -1.67
C SER A 137 -13.12 -11.37 -1.70
N ALA A 138 -13.56 -11.84 -2.87
CA ALA A 138 -14.12 -13.18 -3.01
C ALA A 138 -13.02 -14.24 -3.02
N ALA A 139 -11.95 -14.01 -3.77
CA ALA A 139 -10.83 -14.90 -3.92
C ALA A 139 -10.13 -15.17 -2.58
N VAL A 140 -9.89 -14.16 -1.75
CA VAL A 140 -9.21 -14.34 -0.45
C VAL A 140 -10.02 -15.24 0.50
N ARG A 141 -11.36 -15.15 0.46
CA ARG A 141 -12.25 -16.03 1.23
C ARG A 141 -12.19 -17.48 0.74
N MET A 142 -12.06 -17.68 -0.58
CA MET A 142 -11.87 -19.01 -1.17
C MET A 142 -10.51 -19.59 -0.78
N VAL A 143 -9.45 -18.77 -0.75
CA VAL A 143 -8.11 -19.17 -0.30
C VAL A 143 -8.13 -19.59 1.17
N ASP A 144 -8.74 -18.79 2.05
CA ASP A 144 -8.87 -19.13 3.48
C ASP A 144 -9.66 -20.45 3.68
N ALA A 145 -10.74 -20.65 2.91
CA ALA A 145 -11.52 -21.90 2.92
C ALA A 145 -10.74 -23.12 2.39
N ALA A 146 -9.87 -22.93 1.39
CA ALA A 146 -9.08 -24.01 0.80
C ALA A 146 -7.90 -24.43 1.69
N GLY A 147 -7.40 -23.56 2.56
CA GLY A 147 -6.18 -23.81 3.34
C GLY A 147 -4.96 -23.97 2.41
N ASP A 148 -4.18 -25.03 2.60
CA ASP A 148 -2.97 -25.27 1.81
C ASP A 148 -3.24 -25.81 0.38
N ARG A 149 -4.51 -26.09 0.05
CA ARG A 149 -4.89 -26.65 -1.25
C ARG A 149 -4.88 -25.56 -2.34
N PRO A 150 -4.10 -25.71 -3.43
CA PRO A 150 -4.03 -24.71 -4.47
C PRO A 150 -5.38 -24.51 -5.19
N ILE A 151 -5.64 -23.26 -5.55
CA ILE A 151 -6.80 -22.86 -6.35
C ILE A 151 -6.34 -22.32 -7.70
N ILE A 152 -7.00 -22.75 -8.78
CA ILE A 152 -6.79 -22.28 -10.15
C ILE A 152 -7.94 -21.35 -10.54
N GLU A 153 -7.61 -20.16 -11.05
CA GLU A 153 -8.60 -19.24 -11.62
C GLU A 153 -8.98 -19.67 -13.05
N MET A 154 -10.26 -19.97 -13.28
CA MET A 154 -10.78 -20.50 -14.55
C MET A 154 -12.03 -19.77 -15.07
N GLY A 155 -12.22 -18.51 -14.65
CA GLY A 155 -13.42 -17.72 -14.83
C GLY A 155 -13.49 -16.91 -16.11
N GLY A 156 -12.41 -16.82 -16.90
CA GLY A 156 -12.34 -15.94 -18.08
C GLY A 156 -13.49 -16.09 -19.09
N ARG A 157 -14.08 -17.28 -19.23
CA ARG A 157 -15.25 -17.54 -20.11
C ARG A 157 -16.60 -17.01 -19.57
N ARG A 158 -16.60 -16.36 -18.40
CA ARG A 158 -17.80 -15.88 -17.69
C ARG A 158 -17.80 -14.37 -17.47
N THR A 159 -16.79 -13.68 -18.00
CA THR A 159 -16.63 -12.23 -17.90
C THR A 159 -16.07 -11.68 -19.21
N HIS A 160 -16.00 -10.35 -19.34
CA HIS A 160 -15.47 -9.68 -20.53
C HIS A 160 -13.96 -9.91 -20.68
N GLU A 161 -13.44 -9.73 -21.89
CA GLU A 161 -12.11 -10.13 -22.32
C GLU A 161 -11.00 -9.48 -21.47
N GLU A 162 -11.04 -8.16 -21.27
CA GLU A 162 -10.09 -7.45 -20.40
C GLU A 162 -10.40 -7.66 -18.91
N ALA A 163 -11.67 -7.82 -18.55
CA ALA A 163 -12.08 -8.14 -17.18
C ALA A 163 -11.60 -9.52 -16.75
N ALA A 164 -11.45 -10.47 -17.68
CA ALA A 164 -10.89 -11.79 -17.43
C ALA A 164 -9.40 -11.70 -17.04
N VAL A 165 -8.64 -10.81 -17.69
CA VAL A 165 -7.24 -10.55 -17.35
C VAL A 165 -7.13 -9.89 -15.98
N ALA A 166 -7.99 -8.90 -15.71
CA ALA A 166 -8.07 -8.25 -14.40
C ALA A 166 -8.47 -9.22 -13.27
N THR A 167 -9.46 -10.09 -13.53
CA THR A 167 -9.92 -11.12 -12.60
C THR A 167 -8.79 -12.06 -12.22
N ALA A 168 -8.03 -12.57 -13.21
CA ALA A 168 -6.88 -13.44 -12.97
C ALA A 168 -5.80 -12.75 -12.12
N ARG A 169 -5.52 -11.47 -12.38
CA ARG A 169 -4.57 -10.66 -11.59
C ARG A 169 -5.05 -10.49 -10.13
N ALA A 170 -6.31 -10.11 -9.93
CA ALA A 170 -6.88 -9.91 -8.60
C ALA A 170 -6.94 -11.22 -7.79
N ALA A 171 -7.31 -12.33 -8.43
CA ALA A 171 -7.33 -13.65 -7.79
C ALA A 171 -5.91 -14.10 -7.39
N TRP A 172 -4.91 -13.86 -8.24
CA TRP A 172 -3.50 -14.15 -7.92
C TRP A 172 -2.98 -13.34 -6.73
N ILE A 173 -3.32 -12.05 -6.66
CA ILE A 173 -2.99 -11.19 -5.51
C ILE A 173 -3.58 -11.76 -4.23
N ALA A 174 -4.84 -12.18 -4.27
CA ALA A 174 -5.57 -12.72 -3.13
C ALA A 174 -5.08 -14.11 -2.67
N GLY A 175 -4.27 -14.80 -3.47
CA GLY A 175 -3.61 -16.05 -3.08
C GLY A 175 -3.86 -17.26 -3.99
N PHE A 176 -4.62 -17.13 -5.07
CA PHE A 176 -4.80 -18.24 -6.03
C PHE A 176 -3.44 -18.71 -6.57
N ALA A 177 -3.28 -20.01 -6.82
CA ALA A 177 -1.99 -20.62 -7.15
C ALA A 177 -1.65 -20.59 -8.64
N THR A 178 -2.64 -20.50 -9.54
CA THR A 178 -2.42 -20.34 -11.00
C THR A 178 -3.67 -19.73 -11.65
N THR A 179 -3.58 -19.35 -12.92
CA THR A 179 -4.74 -18.97 -13.77
C THR A 179 -4.75 -19.76 -15.08
N SER A 180 -5.93 -19.98 -15.65
CA SER A 180 -6.07 -20.45 -17.04
C SER A 180 -5.91 -19.34 -18.08
N ASN A 181 -5.86 -18.07 -17.66
CA ASN A 181 -5.79 -16.91 -18.53
C ASN A 181 -4.36 -16.65 -19.04
N LEU A 182 -4.11 -16.99 -20.30
CA LEU A 182 -2.80 -16.83 -20.94
C LEU A 182 -2.37 -15.36 -21.07
N ALA A 183 -3.30 -14.43 -21.27
CA ALA A 183 -2.98 -13.00 -21.36
C ALA A 183 -2.52 -12.46 -20.00
N ALA A 184 -3.14 -12.91 -18.90
CA ALA A 184 -2.68 -12.58 -17.55
C ALA A 184 -1.30 -13.17 -17.27
N GLY A 185 -1.05 -14.42 -17.66
CA GLY A 185 0.28 -15.03 -17.56
C GLY A 185 1.35 -14.25 -18.33
N ARG A 186 1.06 -13.85 -19.56
CA ARG A 186 1.98 -13.06 -20.39
C ARG A 186 2.21 -11.64 -19.87
N ARG A 187 1.14 -10.93 -19.46
CA ARG A 187 1.22 -9.52 -19.04
C ARG A 187 1.79 -9.35 -17.64
N HIS A 188 1.52 -10.30 -16.74
CA HIS A 188 1.79 -10.14 -15.31
C HIS A 188 2.73 -11.19 -14.73
N GLY A 189 3.21 -12.16 -15.54
CA GLY A 189 4.08 -13.23 -15.07
C GLY A 189 3.37 -14.22 -14.14
N ILE A 190 2.04 -14.28 -14.17
CA ILE A 190 1.25 -15.18 -13.32
C ILE A 190 1.40 -16.61 -13.86
N PRO A 191 1.72 -17.61 -13.01
CA PRO A 191 1.77 -19.01 -13.42
C PRO A 191 0.44 -19.47 -14.05
N THR A 192 0.52 -20.08 -15.23
CA THR A 192 -0.66 -20.57 -15.96
C THR A 192 -0.83 -22.08 -15.85
N ALA A 193 -2.07 -22.54 -15.72
CA ALA A 193 -2.41 -23.97 -15.71
C ALA A 193 -3.72 -24.26 -16.46
N GLY A 194 -3.79 -25.45 -17.07
CA GLY A 194 -4.94 -25.96 -17.79
C GLY A 194 -4.51 -27.06 -18.77
N THR A 195 -5.27 -28.17 -18.81
CA THR A 195 -4.90 -29.34 -19.61
C THR A 195 -5.90 -29.61 -20.74
N ALA A 196 -7.09 -30.07 -20.41
CA ALA A 196 -8.13 -30.42 -21.38
C ALA A 196 -9.54 -30.03 -20.91
N ALA A 197 -10.46 -29.96 -21.86
CA ALA A 197 -11.90 -29.80 -21.66
C ALA A 197 -12.64 -31.01 -22.26
N HIS A 198 -13.92 -31.21 -21.93
CA HIS A 198 -14.69 -32.34 -22.46
C HIS A 198 -14.69 -32.44 -23.99
N ALA A 199 -14.64 -31.31 -24.71
CA ALA A 199 -14.54 -31.30 -26.17
C ALA A 199 -13.32 -32.09 -26.69
N PHE A 200 -12.22 -32.12 -25.95
CA PHE A 200 -11.04 -32.92 -26.29
C PHE A 200 -11.35 -34.42 -26.22
N THR A 201 -11.94 -34.89 -25.11
CA THR A 201 -12.34 -36.30 -24.95
C THR A 201 -13.39 -36.71 -25.98
N LEU A 202 -14.41 -35.87 -26.20
CA LEU A 202 -15.50 -36.12 -27.15
C LEU A 202 -15.05 -36.13 -28.62
N ALA A 203 -13.90 -35.53 -28.95
CA ALA A 203 -13.35 -35.54 -30.30
C ALA A 203 -12.63 -36.85 -30.66
N HIS A 204 -12.34 -37.71 -29.68
CA HIS A 204 -11.67 -39.00 -29.90
C HIS A 204 -12.69 -40.14 -29.99
N ALA A 205 -12.28 -41.24 -30.63
CA ALA A 205 -13.13 -42.42 -30.77
C ALA A 205 -13.45 -43.10 -29.42
N THR A 206 -12.48 -43.05 -28.49
CA THR A 206 -12.62 -43.57 -27.12
C THR A 206 -11.98 -42.63 -26.12
N GLU A 207 -12.41 -42.71 -24.86
CA GLU A 207 -11.79 -41.96 -23.76
C GLU A 207 -10.31 -42.36 -23.55
N ALA A 208 -9.98 -43.64 -23.73
CA ALA A 208 -8.61 -44.13 -23.68
C ALA A 208 -7.71 -43.49 -24.73
N ASP A 209 -8.22 -43.27 -25.95
CA ASP A 209 -7.47 -42.59 -27.02
C ASP A 209 -7.19 -41.12 -26.68
N ALA A 210 -8.18 -40.44 -26.08
CA ALA A 210 -7.99 -39.07 -25.61
C ALA A 210 -6.92 -39.00 -24.51
N PHE A 211 -7.01 -39.86 -23.48
CA PHE A 211 -6.02 -39.89 -22.41
C PHE A 211 -4.63 -40.23 -22.92
N ARG A 212 -4.51 -41.17 -23.86
CA ARG A 212 -3.21 -41.55 -24.46
C ARG A 212 -2.61 -40.37 -25.21
N SER A 213 -3.41 -39.70 -26.06
CA SER A 213 -2.98 -38.51 -26.79
C SER A 213 -2.50 -37.40 -25.84
N GLN A 214 -3.20 -37.16 -24.73
CA GLN A 214 -2.81 -36.14 -23.76
C GLN A 214 -1.54 -36.52 -22.98
N VAL A 215 -1.41 -37.78 -22.55
CA VAL A 215 -0.22 -38.28 -21.84
C VAL A 215 1.02 -38.24 -22.75
N GLU A 216 0.88 -38.60 -24.02
CA GLU A 216 1.96 -38.49 -25.01
C GLU A 216 2.41 -37.03 -25.20
N ALA A 217 1.48 -36.07 -25.19
CA ALA A 217 1.78 -34.66 -25.40
C ALA A 217 2.32 -33.94 -24.15
N LEU A 218 1.77 -34.23 -22.98
CA LEU A 218 2.01 -33.47 -21.73
C LEU A 218 2.79 -34.26 -20.67
N GLY A 219 2.98 -35.55 -20.88
CA GLY A 219 3.60 -36.47 -19.92
C GLY A 219 2.65 -36.97 -18.84
N VAL A 220 3.09 -38.01 -18.12
CA VAL A 220 2.30 -38.69 -17.07
C VAL A 220 1.92 -37.80 -15.89
N GLY A 221 2.64 -36.68 -15.68
CA GLY A 221 2.34 -35.70 -14.63
C GLY A 221 1.09 -34.83 -14.89
N THR A 222 0.41 -35.03 -16.01
CA THR A 222 -0.80 -34.26 -16.39
C THR A 222 -2.01 -34.54 -15.47
N THR A 223 -3.01 -33.65 -15.58
CA THR A 223 -4.36 -33.86 -15.04
C THR A 223 -5.31 -34.37 -16.14
N LEU A 224 -5.93 -35.53 -15.95
CA LEU A 224 -6.92 -36.12 -16.86
C LEU A 224 -8.35 -35.86 -16.37
N LEU A 225 -9.25 -35.49 -17.30
CA LEU A 225 -10.67 -35.23 -17.01
C LEU A 225 -11.47 -36.54 -17.10
N VAL A 226 -11.92 -37.07 -15.97
CA VAL A 226 -12.42 -38.45 -15.87
C VAL A 226 -13.94 -38.58 -15.85
N ASP A 227 -14.68 -37.48 -15.90
CA ASP A 227 -16.13 -37.46 -15.73
C ASP A 227 -16.89 -37.16 -17.04
N THR A 228 -16.29 -37.50 -18.19
CA THR A 228 -16.96 -37.29 -19.50
C THR A 228 -18.13 -38.26 -19.68
N TYR A 229 -18.00 -39.51 -19.22
CA TYR A 229 -19.03 -40.54 -19.35
C TYR A 229 -19.39 -41.16 -17.99
N ASP A 230 -18.41 -41.70 -17.28
CA ASP A 230 -18.56 -42.31 -15.95
C ASP A 230 -17.24 -42.12 -15.16
N ILE A 231 -17.33 -41.59 -13.95
CA ILE A 231 -16.14 -41.23 -13.14
C ILE A 231 -15.29 -42.46 -12.81
N ALA A 232 -15.92 -43.57 -12.41
CA ALA A 232 -15.19 -44.75 -11.98
C ALA A 232 -14.47 -45.41 -13.16
N GLU A 233 -15.14 -45.52 -14.31
CA GLU A 233 -14.51 -46.06 -15.51
C GLU A 233 -13.46 -45.13 -16.11
N GLY A 234 -13.69 -43.82 -16.06
CA GLY A 234 -12.70 -42.82 -16.46
C GLY A 234 -11.43 -42.91 -15.61
N ILE A 235 -11.54 -43.12 -14.30
CA ILE A 235 -10.39 -43.33 -13.41
C ILE A 235 -9.63 -44.61 -13.78
N ARG A 236 -10.33 -45.74 -14.01
CA ARG A 236 -9.67 -46.99 -14.43
C ARG A 236 -8.91 -46.81 -15.74
N THR A 237 -9.55 -46.20 -16.72
CA THR A 237 -8.97 -45.90 -18.03
C THR A 237 -7.76 -44.98 -17.89
N ALA A 238 -7.84 -43.94 -17.06
CA ALA A 238 -6.75 -43.01 -16.79
C ALA A 238 -5.53 -43.73 -16.19
N VAL A 239 -5.73 -44.61 -15.20
CA VAL A 239 -4.63 -45.38 -14.59
C VAL A 239 -4.08 -46.46 -15.53
N GLU A 240 -4.93 -47.10 -16.35
CA GLU A 240 -4.46 -48.05 -17.37
C GLU A 240 -3.55 -47.38 -18.40
N VAL A 241 -3.91 -46.18 -18.86
CA VAL A 241 -3.17 -45.44 -19.88
C VAL A 241 -1.91 -44.76 -19.32
N ALA A 242 -2.01 -44.10 -18.17
CA ALA A 242 -0.91 -43.29 -17.61
C ALA A 242 -0.05 -44.05 -16.59
N GLY A 243 -0.50 -45.22 -16.13
CA GLY A 243 0.08 -45.96 -15.02
C GLY A 243 -0.19 -45.32 -13.64
N THR A 244 0.38 -45.92 -12.59
CA THR A 244 0.24 -45.45 -11.20
C THR A 244 0.97 -44.13 -10.90
N GLY A 245 1.76 -43.63 -11.86
CA GLY A 245 2.45 -42.34 -11.80
C GLY A 245 1.64 -41.16 -12.32
N LEU A 246 0.33 -41.35 -12.61
CA LEU A 246 -0.55 -40.28 -13.07
C LEU A 246 -0.55 -39.09 -12.11
N GLY A 247 -0.35 -37.88 -12.62
CA GLY A 247 -0.25 -36.67 -11.81
C GLY A 247 -1.55 -36.32 -11.09
N ALA A 248 -2.68 -36.27 -11.80
CA ALA A 248 -3.98 -35.98 -11.20
C ALA A 248 -5.17 -36.45 -12.07
N VAL A 249 -6.32 -36.61 -11.42
CA VAL A 249 -7.64 -36.69 -12.07
C VAL A 249 -8.45 -35.42 -11.74
N ARG A 250 -9.31 -34.99 -12.68
CA ARG A 250 -10.25 -33.88 -12.47
C ARG A 250 -11.69 -34.37 -12.54
N ILE A 251 -12.49 -33.95 -11.57
CA ILE A 251 -13.93 -34.22 -11.45
C ILE A 251 -14.67 -32.88 -11.53
N ASP A 252 -15.63 -32.74 -12.45
CA ASP A 252 -16.39 -31.51 -12.73
C ASP A 252 -17.92 -31.68 -12.53
N SER A 253 -18.36 -32.83 -12.01
CA SER A 253 -19.78 -33.18 -11.88
C SER A 253 -20.05 -34.12 -10.70
N GLY A 254 -21.33 -34.29 -10.37
CA GLY A 254 -21.78 -35.10 -9.23
C GLY A 254 -21.71 -34.37 -7.88
N ASP A 255 -21.93 -35.12 -6.80
CA ASP A 255 -21.65 -34.65 -5.44
C ASP A 255 -20.15 -34.75 -5.19
N LEU A 256 -19.46 -33.60 -5.24
CA LEU A 256 -18.00 -33.55 -5.16
C LEU A 256 -17.45 -34.16 -3.85
N ALA A 257 -18.20 -34.11 -2.75
CA ALA A 257 -17.76 -34.69 -1.48
C ALA A 257 -17.77 -36.22 -1.57
N GLU A 258 -18.86 -36.80 -2.07
CA GLU A 258 -18.98 -38.24 -2.25
C GLU A 258 -18.05 -38.77 -3.34
N GLU A 259 -18.00 -38.09 -4.49
CA GLU A 259 -17.22 -38.52 -5.64
C GLU A 259 -15.71 -38.45 -5.38
N ALA A 260 -15.23 -37.47 -4.61
CA ALA A 260 -13.83 -37.44 -4.19
C ALA A 260 -13.46 -38.64 -3.31
N VAL A 261 -14.32 -39.03 -2.36
CA VAL A 261 -14.08 -40.21 -1.50
C VAL A 261 -14.06 -41.49 -2.32
N LYS A 262 -15.03 -41.67 -3.23
CA LYS A 262 -15.08 -42.82 -4.16
C LYS A 262 -13.85 -42.86 -5.06
N ALA A 263 -13.46 -41.72 -5.62
CA ALA A 263 -12.29 -41.59 -6.48
C ALA A 263 -10.99 -41.94 -5.75
N ARG A 264 -10.81 -41.43 -4.51
CA ARG A 264 -9.63 -41.72 -3.69
C ARG A 264 -9.50 -43.22 -3.42
N ALA A 265 -10.58 -43.85 -2.95
CA ALA A 265 -10.60 -45.29 -2.69
C ALA A 265 -10.29 -46.13 -3.95
N LEU A 266 -10.82 -45.71 -5.10
CA LEU A 266 -10.56 -46.39 -6.37
C LEU A 266 -9.10 -46.23 -6.81
N LEU A 267 -8.55 -45.02 -6.81
CA LEU A 267 -7.15 -44.76 -7.14
C LEU A 267 -6.21 -45.59 -6.26
N ASP A 268 -6.50 -45.67 -4.95
CA ASP A 268 -5.69 -46.45 -4.01
C ASP A 268 -5.75 -47.95 -4.31
N SER A 269 -6.93 -48.47 -4.64
CA SER A 269 -7.11 -49.88 -5.03
C SER A 269 -6.37 -50.25 -6.33
N LEU A 270 -6.14 -49.27 -7.21
CA LEU A 270 -5.38 -49.41 -8.45
C LEU A 270 -3.87 -49.16 -8.27
N GLY A 271 -3.43 -48.84 -7.05
CA GLY A 271 -2.03 -48.53 -6.71
C GLY A 271 -1.58 -47.11 -7.06
N ALA A 272 -2.49 -46.23 -7.49
CA ALA A 272 -2.23 -44.84 -7.86
C ALA A 272 -2.38 -43.89 -6.64
N THR A 273 -1.73 -44.25 -5.52
CA THR A 273 -1.91 -43.58 -4.21
C THR A 273 -1.40 -42.14 -4.18
N ALA A 274 -0.50 -41.76 -5.09
CA ALA A 274 0.04 -40.40 -5.20
C ALA A 274 -0.71 -39.51 -6.20
N THR A 275 -1.64 -40.06 -6.98
CA THR A 275 -2.42 -39.30 -7.96
C THR A 275 -3.38 -38.35 -7.25
N ARG A 276 -3.28 -37.06 -7.57
CA ARG A 276 -4.11 -36.02 -6.93
C ARG A 276 -5.54 -35.97 -7.49
N ILE A 277 -6.48 -35.44 -6.71
CA ILE A 277 -7.85 -35.17 -7.10
C ILE A 277 -8.06 -33.66 -7.17
N VAL A 278 -8.41 -33.16 -8.36
CA VAL A 278 -8.78 -31.75 -8.57
C VAL A 278 -10.27 -31.66 -8.78
N ALA A 279 -10.95 -30.85 -7.98
CA ALA A 279 -12.37 -30.60 -8.14
C ALA A 279 -12.62 -29.30 -8.90
N THR A 280 -13.49 -29.36 -9.90
CA THR A 280 -14.08 -28.20 -10.55
C THR A 280 -15.61 -28.36 -10.49
N SER A 281 -16.37 -27.26 -10.63
CA SER A 281 -17.85 -27.18 -10.70
C SER A 281 -18.46 -26.26 -9.66
N ALA A 282 -18.94 -25.09 -10.12
CA ALA A 282 -19.70 -24.11 -9.34
C ALA A 282 -19.13 -23.73 -7.95
N LEU A 283 -17.83 -23.91 -7.75
CA LEU A 283 -17.17 -23.68 -6.46
C LEU A 283 -17.20 -22.19 -6.07
N ASP A 284 -17.51 -21.93 -4.80
CA ASP A 284 -17.24 -20.68 -4.11
C ASP A 284 -16.69 -20.95 -2.70
N GLU A 285 -16.49 -19.90 -1.90
CA GLU A 285 -15.92 -20.05 -0.56
C GLU A 285 -16.76 -20.94 0.37
N PHE A 286 -18.07 -21.03 0.18
CA PHE A 286 -18.95 -21.84 1.02
C PHE A 286 -18.87 -23.31 0.63
N VAL A 287 -18.88 -23.59 -0.68
CA VAL A 287 -18.73 -24.95 -1.20
C VAL A 287 -17.34 -25.49 -0.86
N ILE A 288 -16.29 -24.69 -1.04
CA ILE A 288 -14.92 -25.09 -0.67
C ILE A 288 -14.82 -25.40 0.83
N ALA A 289 -15.41 -24.56 1.69
CA ALA A 289 -15.43 -24.81 3.13
C ALA A 289 -16.18 -26.09 3.50
N ALA A 290 -17.29 -26.41 2.81
CA ALA A 290 -18.04 -27.64 3.01
C ALA A 290 -17.27 -28.89 2.55
N LEU A 291 -16.31 -28.73 1.64
CA LEU A 291 -15.44 -29.79 1.12
C LEU A 291 -14.14 -29.94 1.92
N ALA A 292 -14.02 -29.32 3.10
CA ALA A 292 -12.77 -29.30 3.86
C ALA A 292 -12.22 -30.70 4.17
N ASP A 293 -13.09 -31.65 4.52
CA ASP A 293 -12.73 -33.03 4.87
C ASP A 293 -12.70 -33.99 3.67
N ALA A 294 -13.10 -33.53 2.47
CA ALA A 294 -13.06 -34.36 1.27
C ALA A 294 -11.61 -34.53 0.78
N PRO A 295 -11.21 -35.70 0.25
CA PRO A 295 -9.86 -35.95 -0.25
C PRO A 295 -9.64 -35.27 -1.61
N ILE A 296 -9.68 -33.94 -1.61
CA ILE A 296 -9.47 -33.06 -2.75
C ILE A 296 -8.15 -32.34 -2.53
N ASP A 297 -7.25 -32.42 -3.49
CA ASP A 297 -5.91 -31.85 -3.42
C ASP A 297 -5.83 -30.44 -4.01
N GLY A 298 -6.86 -30.01 -4.77
CA GLY A 298 -6.90 -28.67 -5.35
C GLY A 298 -8.23 -28.36 -6.03
N TYR A 299 -8.46 -27.07 -6.28
CA TYR A 299 -9.74 -26.56 -6.80
C TYR A 299 -9.54 -25.74 -8.07
N GLY A 300 -10.50 -25.80 -8.99
CA GLY A 300 -10.61 -24.85 -10.10
C GLY A 300 -11.90 -24.05 -10.01
N VAL A 301 -11.78 -22.73 -9.89
CA VAL A 301 -12.90 -21.83 -9.64
C VAL A 301 -13.13 -20.93 -10.84
N GLY A 302 -14.37 -20.93 -11.34
CA GLY A 302 -14.76 -20.18 -12.55
C GLY A 302 -15.70 -19.01 -12.26
N THR A 303 -17.01 -19.22 -12.49
CA THR A 303 -18.03 -18.16 -12.44
C THR A 303 -18.03 -17.36 -11.14
N ARG A 304 -17.91 -18.03 -9.99
CA ARG A 304 -18.07 -17.38 -8.68
C ARG A 304 -16.92 -16.41 -8.42
N VAL A 305 -15.66 -16.78 -8.68
CA VAL A 305 -14.55 -15.82 -8.54
C VAL A 305 -14.67 -14.66 -9.53
N ALA A 306 -14.98 -14.94 -10.81
CA ALA A 306 -15.12 -13.91 -11.85
C ALA A 306 -16.28 -12.92 -11.65
N THR A 307 -17.21 -13.22 -10.75
CA THR A 307 -18.38 -12.39 -10.45
C THR A 307 -18.39 -11.89 -8.99
N GLY A 308 -17.23 -11.92 -8.31
CA GLY A 308 -17.11 -11.46 -6.93
C GLY A 308 -17.99 -12.26 -5.95
N SER A 309 -18.15 -13.56 -6.19
CA SER A 309 -19.03 -14.49 -5.47
C SER A 309 -20.49 -14.03 -5.39
N GLY A 310 -20.99 -13.43 -6.48
CA GLY A 310 -22.35 -12.86 -6.55
C GLY A 310 -22.43 -11.37 -6.21
N HIS A 311 -21.30 -10.74 -5.88
CA HIS A 311 -21.18 -9.31 -5.68
C HIS A 311 -20.17 -8.73 -6.69
N PRO A 312 -20.60 -8.39 -7.92
CA PRO A 312 -19.69 -7.99 -9.00
C PRO A 312 -19.04 -6.61 -8.81
N THR A 313 -19.37 -5.91 -7.72
CA THR A 313 -18.86 -4.58 -7.37
C THR A 313 -18.60 -4.49 -5.86
N ALA A 314 -17.50 -3.85 -5.48
CA ALA A 314 -17.20 -3.50 -4.10
C ALA A 314 -18.12 -2.41 -3.53
N SER A 315 -19.00 -1.82 -4.35
CA SER A 315 -19.95 -0.76 -4.00
C SER A 315 -19.28 0.49 -3.43
N MET A 316 -18.06 0.77 -3.88
CA MET A 316 -17.33 1.99 -3.59
C MET A 316 -17.97 3.19 -4.29
N VAL A 317 -17.78 4.35 -3.69
CA VAL A 317 -18.17 5.64 -4.24
C VAL A 317 -17.01 6.61 -4.19
N TYR A 318 -16.98 7.54 -5.13
CA TYR A 318 -15.99 8.61 -5.21
C TYR A 318 -16.68 9.94 -4.93
N LYS A 319 -16.19 10.73 -3.97
CA LYS A 319 -16.93 11.91 -3.49
C LYS A 319 -16.01 13.08 -3.19
N LEU A 320 -16.40 14.27 -3.62
CA LEU A 320 -15.81 15.53 -3.18
C LEU A 320 -16.04 15.69 -1.66
N VAL A 321 -14.95 15.88 -0.92
CA VAL A 321 -14.99 16.05 0.54
C VAL A 321 -14.44 17.39 1.00
N ALA A 322 -13.59 18.04 0.21
CA ALA A 322 -13.12 19.39 0.49
C ALA A 322 -12.87 20.17 -0.80
N ILE A 323 -13.09 21.48 -0.78
CA ILE A 323 -12.86 22.36 -1.93
C ILE A 323 -12.48 23.76 -1.44
N ALA A 324 -11.62 24.46 -2.15
CA ALA A 324 -11.31 25.87 -1.91
C ALA A 324 -12.22 26.78 -2.75
N ASP A 325 -12.57 27.95 -2.24
CA ASP A 325 -13.43 28.89 -2.98
C ASP A 325 -12.70 29.58 -4.16
N ALA A 326 -11.37 29.61 -4.11
CA ALA A 326 -10.49 30.10 -5.17
C ALA A 326 -9.10 29.43 -5.08
N PRO A 327 -8.27 29.49 -6.14
CA PRO A 327 -6.85 29.13 -6.04
C PRO A 327 -6.16 29.89 -4.91
N GLY A 328 -5.39 29.18 -4.07
CA GLY A 328 -4.70 29.74 -2.89
C GLY A 328 -5.57 29.97 -1.65
N ALA A 329 -6.89 29.76 -1.72
CA ALA A 329 -7.77 29.81 -0.56
C ALA A 329 -7.73 28.50 0.25
N PRO A 330 -8.02 28.52 1.56
CA PRO A 330 -8.09 27.30 2.36
C PRO A 330 -9.21 26.36 1.87
N LEU A 331 -8.99 25.06 2.03
CA LEU A 331 -9.99 24.05 1.75
C LEU A 331 -11.11 24.12 2.80
N ARG A 332 -12.36 24.24 2.35
CA ARG A 332 -13.54 24.06 3.21
C ARG A 332 -14.12 22.65 3.08
N PRO A 333 -14.56 22.03 4.18
CA PRO A 333 -15.20 20.72 4.13
C PRO A 333 -16.56 20.79 3.43
N VAL A 334 -16.86 19.79 2.62
CA VAL A 334 -18.16 19.60 1.97
C VAL A 334 -18.69 18.19 2.17
N ALA A 335 -19.99 18.09 2.33
CA ALA A 335 -20.66 16.82 2.55
C ALA A 335 -22.06 16.83 1.93
N LYS A 336 -22.49 15.65 1.48
CA LYS A 336 -23.87 15.47 1.04
C LYS A 336 -24.79 15.34 2.25
N LYS A 337 -25.69 16.32 2.42
CA LYS A 337 -26.76 16.27 3.43
C LYS A 337 -27.96 15.49 2.90
N SER A 338 -27.97 14.17 3.04
CA SER A 338 -29.17 13.36 2.80
C SER A 338 -29.39 12.38 3.95
N LYS A 339 -30.64 12.23 4.41
CA LYS A 339 -31.03 11.49 5.63
C LYS A 339 -30.42 10.09 5.76
N ASP A 340 -30.21 9.38 4.64
CA ASP A 340 -29.72 7.99 4.64
C ASP A 340 -28.28 7.81 4.10
N LYS A 341 -27.58 8.91 3.77
CA LYS A 341 -26.23 8.89 3.17
C LYS A 341 -25.36 10.07 3.65
N ALA A 342 -25.45 10.41 4.93
CA ALA A 342 -24.58 11.44 5.52
C ALA A 342 -23.11 11.04 5.31
N SER A 343 -22.33 11.93 4.72
CA SER A 343 -20.88 11.78 4.57
C SER A 343 -20.18 12.78 5.50
N VAL A 344 -19.02 12.43 6.03
CA VAL A 344 -18.16 13.38 6.75
C VAL A 344 -17.40 14.21 5.72
N GLY A 345 -17.47 15.54 5.82
CA GLY A 345 -16.71 16.46 4.97
C GLY A 345 -15.29 16.68 5.52
N GLY A 346 -14.40 17.17 4.68
CA GLY A 346 -12.97 17.31 4.98
C GLY A 346 -12.17 16.10 4.51
N ARG A 347 -10.88 16.34 4.22
CA ARG A 347 -9.90 15.28 3.94
C ARG A 347 -9.76 14.39 5.18
N LYS A 348 -9.86 13.09 4.99
CA LYS A 348 -9.74 12.08 6.04
C LYS A 348 -8.33 11.52 6.04
N HIS A 349 -7.80 11.34 7.24
CA HIS A 349 -6.53 10.69 7.48
C HIS A 349 -6.79 9.41 8.26
N PRO A 350 -6.79 8.24 7.58
CA PRO A 350 -7.13 6.96 8.20
C PRO A 350 -5.95 6.37 8.96
N PHE A 351 -6.23 5.83 10.15
CA PHE A 351 -5.26 5.19 11.02
C PHE A 351 -5.76 3.82 11.49
N ARG A 352 -4.81 2.94 11.81
CA ARG A 352 -5.04 1.58 12.31
C ARG A 352 -4.35 1.36 13.63
N GLU A 353 -5.00 0.61 14.52
CA GLU A 353 -4.43 0.14 15.78
C GLU A 353 -4.34 -1.38 15.78
N TYR A 354 -3.25 -1.89 16.34
CA TYR A 354 -2.97 -3.32 16.43
C TYR A 354 -2.79 -3.73 17.89
N ASP A 355 -3.24 -4.93 18.26
CA ASP A 355 -2.95 -5.50 19.57
C ASP A 355 -1.49 -6.01 19.66
N ALA A 356 -1.09 -6.48 20.84
CA ALA A 356 0.24 -7.03 21.08
C ALA A 356 0.55 -8.30 20.25
N ASN A 357 -0.47 -8.97 19.70
CA ASN A 357 -0.32 -10.12 18.82
C ASN A 357 -0.24 -9.72 17.33
N GLY A 358 -0.32 -8.42 17.04
CA GLY A 358 -0.35 -7.90 15.67
C GLY A 358 -1.71 -8.00 14.97
N HIS A 359 -2.80 -8.27 15.71
CA HIS A 359 -4.13 -8.27 15.13
C HIS A 359 -4.68 -6.86 15.00
N LEU A 360 -5.34 -6.58 13.87
CA LEU A 360 -6.00 -5.31 13.61
C LEU A 360 -7.25 -5.18 14.47
N VAL A 361 -7.25 -4.25 15.43
CA VAL A 361 -8.33 -4.09 16.42
C VAL A 361 -9.18 -2.84 16.22
N ALA A 362 -8.66 -1.83 15.52
CA ALA A 362 -9.42 -0.64 15.17
C ALA A 362 -8.94 -0.02 13.85
N GLU A 363 -9.88 0.59 13.14
CA GLU A 363 -9.59 1.55 12.07
C GLU A 363 -10.48 2.79 12.29
N TYR A 364 -9.89 3.96 12.23
CA TYR A 364 -10.58 5.24 12.37
C TYR A 364 -9.99 6.25 11.40
N PHE A 365 -10.63 7.40 11.25
CA PHE A 365 -10.03 8.55 10.58
C PHE A 365 -10.23 9.82 11.40
N VAL A 366 -9.33 10.77 11.20
CA VAL A 366 -9.49 12.17 11.66
C VAL A 366 -9.66 13.09 10.45
N THR A 367 -10.14 14.31 10.69
CA THR A 367 -10.27 15.37 9.67
C THR A 367 -9.55 16.62 10.14
N GLY A 368 -8.81 17.29 9.26
CA GLY A 368 -7.99 18.45 9.63
C GLY A 368 -6.52 18.08 9.69
N ASP A 369 -5.77 18.69 10.61
CA ASP A 369 -4.37 18.32 10.85
C ASP A 369 -4.30 16.88 11.37
N ALA A 370 -3.41 16.09 10.78
CA ALA A 370 -3.42 14.65 10.94
C ALA A 370 -2.27 14.19 11.81
N HIS A 371 -2.53 13.95 13.09
CA HIS A 371 -1.55 13.33 13.97
C HIS A 371 -1.99 11.92 14.33
N PRO A 372 -1.17 10.88 14.08
CA PRO A 372 -1.45 9.55 14.58
C PRO A 372 -1.54 9.60 16.11
N SER A 373 -2.56 8.98 16.68
CA SER A 373 -2.52 8.68 18.13
C SER A 373 -1.34 7.74 18.41
N PRO A 374 -0.70 7.80 19.59
CA PRO A 374 0.39 6.90 19.96
C PRO A 374 0.03 5.43 19.70
N GLY A 375 0.89 4.71 18.97
CA GLY A 375 0.67 3.31 18.59
C GLY A 375 -0.25 3.08 17.38
N SER A 376 -0.87 4.11 16.82
CA SER A 376 -1.63 4.01 15.58
C SER A 376 -0.75 4.24 14.35
N ARG A 377 -1.08 3.56 13.25
CA ARG A 377 -0.33 3.59 11.99
C ARG A 377 -1.18 4.19 10.87
N PRO A 378 -0.66 5.10 10.03
CA PRO A 378 -1.37 5.58 8.85
C PRO A 378 -1.74 4.41 7.93
N ALA A 379 -2.98 4.41 7.42
CA ALA A 379 -3.44 3.38 6.48
C ALA A 379 -3.19 3.74 5.01
N GLN A 380 -3.01 5.04 4.70
CA GLN A 380 -2.68 5.51 3.36
C GLN A 380 -1.18 5.72 3.19
N VAL A 381 -0.68 5.44 1.98
CA VAL A 381 0.67 5.75 1.51
C VAL A 381 0.61 6.66 0.28
N PRO A 382 1.68 7.42 -0.02
CA PRO A 382 1.83 8.14 -1.28
C PRO A 382 1.76 7.20 -2.48
N LEU A 383 0.91 7.50 -3.47
CA LEU A 383 0.78 6.73 -4.71
C LEU A 383 1.20 7.53 -5.94
N VAL A 384 0.74 8.78 -6.02
CA VAL A 384 1.07 9.74 -7.07
C VAL A 384 1.47 11.06 -6.42
N ARG A 385 2.52 11.69 -6.93
CA ARG A 385 2.96 13.03 -6.55
C ARG A 385 3.20 13.91 -7.77
N GLY A 386 2.52 15.06 -7.83
CA GLY A 386 2.62 15.98 -8.95
C GLY A 386 2.31 15.32 -10.31
N GLY A 387 1.34 14.41 -10.34
CA GLY A 387 0.97 13.64 -11.54
C GLY A 387 1.88 12.46 -11.88
N ARG A 388 2.95 12.19 -11.11
CA ARG A 388 3.86 11.07 -11.34
C ARG A 388 3.64 9.95 -10.33
N THR A 389 3.51 8.72 -10.80
CA THR A 389 3.42 7.55 -9.94
C THR A 389 4.71 7.37 -9.14
N VAL A 390 4.61 7.30 -7.82
CA VAL A 390 5.74 7.09 -6.88
C VAL A 390 5.72 5.72 -6.21
N HIS A 391 4.60 4.98 -6.32
CA HIS A 391 4.44 3.66 -5.73
C HIS A 391 4.46 2.56 -6.79
N HIS A 392 5.53 1.73 -6.80
CA HIS A 392 5.78 0.71 -7.83
C HIS A 392 6.09 -0.69 -7.27
N PRO A 393 5.19 -1.30 -6.49
CA PRO A 393 5.42 -2.64 -5.98
C PRO A 393 5.34 -3.68 -7.11
N THR A 394 6.17 -4.72 -7.03
CA THR A 394 6.00 -5.88 -7.91
C THR A 394 4.72 -6.64 -7.53
N LEU A 395 4.14 -7.37 -8.49
CA LEU A 395 2.92 -8.16 -8.22
C LEU A 395 3.13 -9.20 -7.11
N THR A 396 4.34 -9.76 -7.01
CA THR A 396 4.73 -10.67 -5.91
C THR A 396 4.76 -9.94 -4.57
N ALA A 397 5.33 -8.73 -4.51
CA ALA A 397 5.31 -7.93 -3.27
C ALA A 397 3.88 -7.59 -2.83
N VAL A 398 3.00 -7.26 -3.78
CA VAL A 398 1.56 -7.04 -3.53
C VAL A 398 0.91 -8.31 -2.96
N ARG A 399 1.17 -9.49 -3.54
CA ARG A 399 0.65 -10.77 -3.03
C ARG A 399 1.15 -11.07 -1.62
N THR A 400 2.45 -10.85 -1.34
CA THR A 400 3.02 -11.03 0.00
C THR A 400 2.35 -10.09 0.99
N HIS A 401 2.17 -8.81 0.62
CA HIS A 401 1.48 -7.82 1.45
C HIS A 401 0.03 -8.22 1.72
N ALA A 402 -0.70 -8.71 0.71
CA ALA A 402 -2.08 -9.20 0.87
C ALA A 402 -2.18 -10.34 1.90
N ALA A 403 -1.24 -11.30 1.86
CA ALA A 403 -1.17 -12.38 2.82
C ALA A 403 -0.85 -11.88 4.25
N THR A 404 0.10 -10.96 4.38
CA THR A 404 0.42 -10.32 5.68
C THR A 404 -0.77 -9.55 6.23
N SER A 405 -1.46 -8.77 5.38
CA SER A 405 -2.67 -8.04 5.74
C SER A 405 -3.78 -8.98 6.23
N LEU A 406 -4.02 -10.08 5.53
CA LEU A 406 -5.00 -11.09 5.96
C LEU A 406 -4.65 -11.72 7.32
N ALA A 407 -3.36 -11.98 7.56
CA ALA A 407 -2.88 -12.56 8.82
C ALA A 407 -3.11 -11.62 10.03
N THR A 408 -3.34 -10.33 9.81
CA THR A 408 -3.73 -9.39 10.88
C THR A 408 -5.16 -9.57 11.37
N LEU A 409 -5.99 -10.37 10.69
CA LEU A 409 -7.33 -10.71 11.17
C LEU A 409 -7.34 -11.99 12.00
N PRO A 410 -8.00 -12.00 13.16
CA PRO A 410 -8.16 -13.23 13.93
C PRO A 410 -9.08 -14.22 13.16
N PRO A 411 -8.98 -15.54 13.39
CA PRO A 411 -9.71 -16.56 12.63
C PRO A 411 -11.23 -16.34 12.55
N GLU A 412 -11.85 -15.85 13.63
CA GLU A 412 -13.28 -15.54 13.68
C GLU A 412 -13.70 -14.39 12.75
N ALA A 413 -12.77 -13.49 12.41
CA ALA A 413 -12.99 -12.42 11.44
C ALA A 413 -12.84 -12.91 9.99
N ARG A 414 -12.10 -14.02 9.79
CA ARG A 414 -11.83 -14.62 8.48
C ARG A 414 -12.87 -15.64 8.02
N THR A 415 -13.73 -16.11 8.93
CA THR A 415 -14.78 -17.08 8.63
C THR A 415 -15.62 -16.74 7.38
N VAL A 416 -15.91 -17.78 6.60
CA VAL A 416 -16.82 -17.66 5.44
C VAL A 416 -18.27 -17.41 5.87
N ALA A 417 -18.64 -17.76 7.10
CA ALA A 417 -20.00 -17.57 7.61
C ALA A 417 -20.41 -16.11 7.57
N ALA A 418 -21.61 -15.86 7.03
CA ALA A 418 -22.16 -14.52 6.91
C ALA A 418 -22.19 -13.82 8.28
N GLY A 419 -21.78 -12.56 8.30
CA GLY A 419 -21.82 -11.75 9.51
C GLY A 419 -21.63 -10.26 9.22
N PRO A 420 -21.72 -9.43 10.26
CA PRO A 420 -21.41 -8.02 10.13
C PRO A 420 -19.92 -7.80 9.81
N PRO A 421 -19.56 -6.63 9.27
CA PRO A 421 -18.17 -6.18 9.18
C PRO A 421 -17.43 -6.40 10.51
N HIS A 422 -16.20 -6.89 10.44
CA HIS A 422 -15.36 -7.12 11.62
C HIS A 422 -15.04 -5.80 12.32
N LEU A 423 -14.73 -4.78 11.53
CA LEU A 423 -14.54 -3.40 11.98
C LEU A 423 -15.42 -2.46 11.13
N THR A 424 -15.59 -1.25 11.64
CA THR A 424 -16.15 -0.11 10.90
C THR A 424 -15.26 1.08 11.11
N THR A 425 -15.01 1.85 10.05
CA THR A 425 -14.19 3.04 10.12
C THR A 425 -15.06 4.24 10.43
N ALA A 426 -14.79 4.87 11.57
CA ALA A 426 -15.53 6.04 12.03
C ALA A 426 -14.61 7.25 12.21
N LEU A 427 -15.20 8.44 12.16
CA LEU A 427 -14.56 9.65 12.61
C LEU A 427 -14.25 9.47 14.10
N ARG A 428 -12.97 9.53 14.47
CA ARG A 428 -12.58 9.81 15.84
C ARG A 428 -12.42 11.32 15.89
N GLU A 429 -13.30 11.98 16.63
CA GLU A 429 -13.04 13.36 17.00
C GLU A 429 -11.68 13.34 17.69
N GLU A 430 -10.73 14.14 17.21
CA GLU A 430 -9.58 14.42 18.05
C GLU A 430 -10.17 14.88 19.39
N PRO A 431 -9.59 14.49 20.55
CA PRO A 431 -9.90 15.23 21.76
C PRO A 431 -9.71 16.68 21.38
N VAL A 432 -10.80 17.46 21.41
CA VAL A 432 -10.69 18.91 21.30
C VAL A 432 -9.72 19.23 22.40
N MET A 433 -8.48 19.54 22.03
CA MET A 433 -7.65 20.35 22.87
C MET A 433 -8.42 21.67 22.92
N GLU A 434 -9.44 21.75 23.80
CA GLU A 434 -9.70 22.97 24.52
C GLU A 434 -8.30 23.44 24.90
N PRO A 435 -7.94 24.71 24.71
CA PRO A 435 -6.64 25.18 25.15
C PRO A 435 -6.54 24.77 26.61
N VAL A 436 -5.81 23.68 26.86
CA VAL A 436 -5.52 23.20 28.18
C VAL A 436 -4.49 24.23 28.63
N ILE A 437 -5.01 25.34 29.15
CA ILE A 437 -4.30 26.17 30.11
C ILE A 437 -4.20 25.28 31.36
N GLY A 438 -3.36 24.26 31.23
CA GLY A 438 -3.12 23.17 32.15
C GLY A 438 -1.72 22.67 31.86
N ASN A 439 -0.77 23.57 32.14
CA ASN A 439 0.66 23.31 32.30
C ASN A 439 1.32 22.55 31.13
N ALA A 440 1.50 23.23 30.01
CA ALA A 440 2.33 22.76 28.90
C ALA A 440 3.70 22.30 29.40
N ALA A 441 4.09 21.06 29.06
CA ALA A 441 5.48 20.65 29.15
C ALA A 441 6.28 21.55 28.20
N LYS A 442 7.18 22.37 28.74
CA LYS A 442 7.96 23.36 27.97
C LYS A 442 9.20 22.75 27.32
N ARG A 443 9.17 21.47 26.96
CA ARG A 443 10.37 20.70 26.62
C ARG A 443 10.29 20.13 25.21
N ALA A 444 11.42 20.09 24.51
CA ALA A 444 11.57 19.40 23.23
C ALA A 444 12.73 18.40 23.28
N LEU A 445 12.70 17.40 22.40
CA LEU A 445 13.80 16.48 22.14
C LEU A 445 14.29 16.66 20.70
N ILE A 446 15.60 16.82 20.51
CA ILE A 446 16.23 16.87 19.19
C ILE A 446 17.13 15.64 19.01
N VAL A 447 16.76 14.76 18.09
CA VAL A 447 17.51 13.57 17.67
C VAL A 447 18.38 13.92 16.47
N VAL A 448 19.70 13.96 16.67
CA VAL A 448 20.64 14.49 15.68
C VAL A 448 21.25 13.36 14.83
N ASP A 449 20.97 13.42 13.53
CA ASP A 449 21.70 12.73 12.45
C ASP A 449 21.95 11.23 12.66
N VAL A 450 20.92 10.50 13.10
CA VAL A 450 20.98 9.05 13.29
C VAL A 450 20.73 8.33 11.95
N GLN A 451 21.63 8.54 10.99
CA GLN A 451 21.52 8.03 9.60
C GLN A 451 22.43 6.82 9.35
N ASN A 452 22.11 6.06 8.30
CA ASN A 452 22.86 4.88 7.89
C ASN A 452 24.35 5.16 7.66
N ASP A 453 24.68 6.32 7.10
CA ASP A 453 26.08 6.71 6.87
C ASP A 453 26.87 7.00 8.15
N PHE A 454 26.19 7.34 9.24
CA PHE A 454 26.82 7.65 10.52
C PHE A 454 26.86 6.48 11.51
N VAL A 455 26.28 5.34 11.16
CA VAL A 455 26.34 4.10 11.97
C VAL A 455 27.23 3.04 11.33
N GLU A 456 27.52 1.96 12.04
CA GLU A 456 28.39 0.90 11.57
C GLU A 456 27.98 0.35 10.20
N GLY A 457 28.91 0.39 9.25
CA GLY A 457 28.69 0.03 7.84
C GLY A 457 28.44 1.21 6.91
N GLY A 458 28.26 2.42 7.45
CA GLY A 458 28.16 3.67 6.73
C GLY A 458 29.49 4.29 6.32
N SER A 459 29.43 5.30 5.44
CA SER A 459 30.61 6.00 4.92
C SER A 459 31.35 6.86 5.97
N LEU A 460 30.67 7.28 7.04
CA LEU A 460 31.18 8.05 8.17
C LEU A 460 30.75 7.42 9.51
N ALA A 461 30.89 6.10 9.59
CA ALA A 461 30.42 5.32 10.73
C ALA A 461 31.05 5.75 12.07
N VAL A 462 30.20 6.03 13.05
CA VAL A 462 30.58 6.21 14.46
C VAL A 462 30.42 4.90 15.21
N THR A 463 31.46 4.48 15.93
CA THR A 463 31.43 3.25 16.74
C THR A 463 30.42 3.41 17.89
N GLY A 464 29.51 2.44 18.03
CA GLY A 464 28.39 2.47 18.97
C GLY A 464 27.13 3.15 18.42
N GLY A 465 27.14 3.63 17.17
CA GLY A 465 26.03 4.37 16.56
C GLY A 465 24.73 3.57 16.51
N ARG A 466 24.76 2.30 16.06
CA ARG A 466 23.57 1.42 16.06
C ARG A 466 23.01 1.17 17.45
N GLU A 467 23.89 1.00 18.44
CA GLU A 467 23.46 0.78 19.82
C GLU A 467 22.77 2.02 20.39
N VAL A 468 23.33 3.21 20.15
CA VAL A 468 22.73 4.48 20.53
C VAL A 468 21.38 4.69 19.83
N ALA A 469 21.27 4.40 18.53
CA ALA A 469 19.99 4.47 17.80
C ALA A 469 18.90 3.65 18.49
N GLY A 470 19.19 2.39 18.85
CA GLY A 470 18.24 1.53 19.57
C GLY A 470 17.92 2.00 21.00
N ARG A 471 18.85 2.68 21.69
CA ARG A 471 18.59 3.31 23.00
C ARG A 471 17.68 4.53 22.85
N ILE A 472 17.91 5.37 21.82
CA ILE A 472 17.06 6.52 21.51
C ILE A 472 15.62 6.06 21.24
N SER A 473 15.41 4.98 20.48
CA SER A 473 14.06 4.44 20.27
C SER A 473 13.37 3.97 21.53
N ARG A 474 14.10 3.35 22.46
CA ARG A 474 13.53 3.00 23.78
C ARG A 474 13.16 4.25 24.58
N HIS A 475 14.04 5.26 24.59
CA HIS A 475 13.74 6.55 25.23
C HIS A 475 12.50 7.20 24.64
N LEU A 476 12.36 7.23 23.31
CA LEU A 476 11.17 7.75 22.63
C LEU A 476 9.91 6.95 22.98
N ALA A 477 9.99 5.63 23.05
CA ALA A 477 8.85 4.80 23.43
C ALA A 477 8.37 5.08 24.86
N GLU A 478 9.27 5.42 25.78
CA GLU A 478 8.97 5.67 27.20
C GLU A 478 8.62 7.12 27.51
N HIS A 479 9.25 8.07 26.80
CA HIS A 479 9.29 9.50 27.18
C HIS A 479 8.80 10.46 26.10
N ALA A 480 8.36 10.01 24.91
CA ALA A 480 7.89 10.93 23.87
C ALA A 480 6.76 11.86 24.36
N GLY A 481 5.91 11.38 25.27
CA GLY A 481 4.84 12.19 25.87
C GLY A 481 5.32 13.32 26.80
N ASP A 482 6.59 13.33 27.19
CA ASP A 482 7.20 14.38 28.02
C ASP A 482 7.63 15.62 27.19
N TYR A 483 7.58 15.52 25.86
CA TYR A 483 8.05 16.53 24.93
C TYR A 483 6.90 17.13 24.10
N ALA A 484 6.85 18.46 24.01
CA ALA A 484 5.96 19.17 23.10
C ALA A 484 6.40 19.04 21.64
N VAL A 485 7.71 18.86 21.40
CA VAL A 485 8.29 18.67 20.07
C VAL A 485 9.35 17.57 20.14
N VAL A 486 9.31 16.62 19.20
CA VAL A 486 10.38 15.65 18.96
C VAL A 486 10.86 15.88 17.52
N ALA A 487 12.01 16.53 17.36
CA ALA A 487 12.61 16.81 16.06
C ALA A 487 13.72 15.80 15.76
N ALA A 488 13.81 15.30 14.53
CA ALA A 488 14.93 14.47 14.10
C ALA A 488 15.62 15.09 12.87
N SER A 489 16.90 15.43 12.99
CA SER A 489 17.67 16.01 11.90
C SER A 489 18.32 14.96 11.01
N ARG A 490 18.60 15.36 9.76
CA ARG A 490 19.37 14.59 8.78
C ARG A 490 20.26 15.52 7.97
N ASP A 491 21.47 15.07 7.68
CA ASP A 491 22.24 15.55 6.55
C ASP A 491 21.59 15.11 5.24
N TRP A 492 21.49 16.03 4.30
CA TRP A 492 20.68 15.90 3.09
C TRP A 492 21.37 16.53 1.89
N HIS A 493 22.52 15.99 1.51
CA HIS A 493 23.43 16.59 0.53
C HIS A 493 23.02 16.34 -0.93
N HIS A 494 23.16 17.36 -1.78
CA HIS A 494 22.92 17.24 -3.22
C HIS A 494 23.87 16.21 -3.85
N ALA A 495 23.35 15.47 -4.82
CA ALA A 495 24.18 14.59 -5.63
C ALA A 495 24.96 15.39 -6.69
N GLY A 496 26.24 15.06 -6.87
CA GLY A 496 27.02 15.50 -8.03
C GLY A 496 27.72 16.85 -7.90
N ASP A 497 27.74 17.47 -6.73
CA ASP A 497 28.59 18.61 -6.41
C ASP A 497 29.30 18.45 -5.05
N THR A 498 30.13 19.42 -4.67
CA THR A 498 30.90 19.40 -3.43
C THR A 498 30.10 19.89 -2.22
N ASN A 499 28.80 20.19 -2.36
CA ASN A 499 27.94 20.77 -1.32
C ASN A 499 28.58 21.98 -0.62
N GLY A 500 29.05 22.93 -1.44
CA GLY A 500 29.69 24.16 -0.94
C GLY A 500 31.08 23.92 -0.32
N GLY A 501 31.77 22.86 -0.73
CA GLY A 501 33.07 22.47 -0.20
C GLY A 501 33.00 21.52 1.00
N HIS A 502 31.82 20.97 1.30
CA HIS A 502 31.63 19.94 2.33
C HIS A 502 32.23 18.60 1.92
N PHE A 503 32.17 18.25 0.63
CA PHE A 503 32.90 17.12 0.05
C PHE A 503 34.17 17.62 -0.66
N PRO A 504 35.26 16.83 -0.66
CA PRO A 504 36.45 17.18 -1.41
C PRO A 504 36.18 17.16 -2.92
N GLU A 505 36.97 17.92 -3.68
CA GLU A 505 36.97 17.83 -5.15
C GLU A 505 37.26 16.39 -5.62
N PRO A 506 36.71 15.93 -6.75
CA PRO A 506 36.91 14.57 -7.23
C PRO A 506 38.40 14.18 -7.32
N GLY A 507 38.78 13.11 -6.60
CA GLY A 507 40.15 12.60 -6.54
C GLY A 507 41.04 13.23 -5.46
N VAL A 508 40.48 14.08 -4.60
CA VAL A 508 41.13 14.59 -3.38
C VAL A 508 40.61 13.81 -2.18
N ASP A 509 41.51 13.35 -1.32
CA ASP A 509 41.12 12.70 -0.06
C ASP A 509 40.55 13.74 0.91
N PRO A 510 39.48 13.42 1.68
CA PRO A 510 38.94 14.31 2.68
C PRO A 510 39.96 14.55 3.80
N ASP A 511 40.00 15.79 4.30
CA ASP A 511 40.89 16.19 5.40
C ASP A 511 40.31 15.89 6.79
N TYR A 512 39.02 15.50 6.86
CA TYR A 512 38.28 15.23 8.10
C TYR A 512 38.25 16.42 9.07
N VAL A 513 38.43 17.63 8.54
CA VAL A 513 38.37 18.89 9.30
C VAL A 513 37.38 19.85 8.64
N THR A 514 37.53 20.06 7.33
CA THR A 514 36.66 20.94 6.53
C THR A 514 35.93 20.19 5.42
N THR A 515 36.48 19.06 4.99
CA THR A 515 35.96 18.19 3.94
C THR A 515 35.79 16.78 4.46
N TRP A 516 34.69 16.14 4.03
CA TRP A 516 34.28 14.82 4.47
C TRP A 516 34.10 13.88 3.28
N PRO A 517 34.25 12.55 3.44
CA PRO A 517 33.82 11.58 2.44
C PRO A 517 32.39 11.87 1.99
N VAL A 518 32.04 11.51 0.75
CA VAL A 518 30.66 11.61 0.27
C VAL A 518 29.75 10.74 1.13
N HIS A 519 28.75 11.35 1.76
CA HIS A 519 27.80 10.72 2.67
C HIS A 519 26.45 11.43 2.60
N CYS A 520 25.40 10.80 3.13
CA CYS A 520 24.06 11.36 3.30
C CYS A 520 23.49 12.04 2.04
N VAL A 521 23.85 11.51 0.86
CA VAL A 521 23.40 12.04 -0.44
C VAL A 521 21.91 11.74 -0.62
N GLN A 522 21.15 12.77 -1.00
CA GLN A 522 19.70 12.70 -1.16
C GLN A 522 19.25 11.49 -1.99
N GLY A 523 18.40 10.65 -1.39
CA GLY A 523 17.82 9.46 -2.04
C GLY A 523 18.75 8.26 -2.13
N ALA A 524 19.99 8.35 -1.61
CA ALA A 524 20.85 7.19 -1.42
C ALA A 524 20.54 6.50 -0.07
N PRO A 525 20.72 5.17 0.04
CA PRO A 525 20.46 4.44 1.30
C PRO A 525 21.19 5.01 2.52
N GLY A 526 22.37 5.61 2.31
CA GLY A 526 23.15 6.24 3.37
C GLY A 526 22.46 7.44 4.04
N SER A 527 21.58 8.14 3.31
CA SER A 527 20.80 9.29 3.81
C SER A 527 19.56 8.90 4.62
N ASP A 528 19.13 7.64 4.59
CA ASP A 528 18.01 7.17 5.41
C ASP A 528 18.41 7.07 6.89
N TYR A 529 17.43 7.16 7.80
CA TYR A 529 17.67 6.88 9.21
C TYR A 529 18.17 5.44 9.41
N ALA A 530 19.01 5.24 10.42
CA ALA A 530 19.44 3.91 10.82
C ALA A 530 18.20 3.06 11.19
N PRO A 531 18.07 1.80 10.72
CA PRO A 531 16.91 0.95 10.96
C PRO A 531 16.57 0.73 12.43
N GLU A 532 17.57 0.85 13.30
CA GLU A 532 17.41 0.73 14.76
C GLU A 532 16.70 1.94 15.38
N LEU A 533 16.64 3.09 14.69
CA LEU A 533 15.88 4.25 15.13
C LEU A 533 14.42 4.15 14.64
N ASP A 534 13.51 3.80 15.55
CA ASP A 534 12.07 4.01 15.39
C ASP A 534 11.73 5.52 15.39
N THR A 535 11.30 6.01 14.24
CA THR A 535 10.91 7.42 14.03
C THR A 535 9.42 7.68 14.27
N GLY A 536 8.64 6.69 14.73
CA GLY A 536 7.19 6.82 14.87
C GLY A 536 6.74 7.90 15.86
N ALA A 537 7.61 8.31 16.79
CA ALA A 537 7.37 9.39 17.75
C ALA A 537 7.95 10.75 17.31
N VAL A 538 8.67 10.81 16.18
CA VAL A 538 9.23 12.06 15.65
C VAL A 538 8.08 12.91 15.10
N THR A 539 7.94 14.13 15.59
CA THR A 539 6.90 15.06 15.13
C THR A 539 7.38 15.94 13.98
N HIS A 540 8.68 16.22 13.89
CA HIS A 540 9.26 17.06 12.84
C HIS A 540 10.56 16.45 12.30
N HIS A 541 10.62 16.20 11.00
CA HIS A 541 11.86 15.84 10.32
C HIS A 541 12.54 17.10 9.80
N VAL A 542 13.82 17.26 10.10
CA VAL A 542 14.61 18.44 9.72
C VAL A 542 15.73 18.00 8.78
N VAL A 543 15.87 18.67 7.64
CA VAL A 543 16.95 18.41 6.68
C VAL A 543 17.91 19.59 6.63
N LYS A 544 19.21 19.31 6.63
CA LYS A 544 20.30 20.30 6.55
C LYS A 544 21.35 19.89 5.52
N GLY A 545 22.26 20.79 5.19
CA GLY A 545 23.40 20.48 4.30
C GLY A 545 23.10 20.49 2.80
N MET A 546 21.96 21.05 2.37
CA MET A 546 21.49 21.04 0.98
C MET A 546 22.29 21.99 0.08
N GLY A 547 23.49 21.57 -0.34
CA GLY A 547 24.39 22.35 -1.21
C GLY A 547 25.33 23.31 -0.48
N VAL A 548 25.28 23.35 0.86
CA VAL A 548 26.19 24.13 1.72
C VAL A 548 26.58 23.29 2.95
N PRO A 549 27.77 23.48 3.54
CA PRO A 549 28.11 22.83 4.81
C PRO A 549 27.14 23.27 5.91
N ALA A 550 26.61 22.32 6.67
CA ALA A 550 25.76 22.57 7.84
C ALA A 550 26.00 21.48 8.89
N TYR A 551 26.03 21.85 10.16
CA TYR A 551 26.30 20.93 11.27
C TYR A 551 25.17 20.89 12.27
N SER A 552 24.49 22.01 12.51
CA SER A 552 23.44 22.15 13.50
C SER A 552 22.06 21.89 12.90
N ALA A 553 21.18 21.21 13.64
CA ALA A 553 19.78 21.07 13.27
C ALA A 553 19.06 22.42 13.10
N PHE A 554 19.58 23.51 13.72
CA PHE A 554 19.03 24.87 13.59
C PHE A 554 19.36 25.53 12.25
N GLU A 555 20.31 24.97 11.48
CA GLU A 555 20.61 25.38 10.10
C GLU A 555 19.71 24.70 9.07
N GLY A 556 18.92 23.70 9.51
CA GLY A 556 17.99 22.96 8.68
C GLY A 556 16.57 23.52 8.68
N VAL A 557 15.74 22.94 7.81
CA VAL A 557 14.32 23.24 7.69
C VAL A 557 13.49 21.95 7.76
N THR A 558 12.24 22.07 8.18
CA THR A 558 11.28 20.96 8.16
C THR A 558 10.81 20.62 6.75
N ASP A 559 10.09 19.51 6.60
CA ASP A 559 9.38 19.18 5.34
C ASP A 559 8.37 20.27 4.90
N ALA A 560 7.96 21.15 5.84
CA ALA A 560 7.10 22.31 5.58
C ALA A 560 7.88 23.62 5.33
N ASP A 561 9.21 23.55 5.18
CA ASP A 561 10.11 24.69 4.97
C ASP A 561 10.15 25.67 6.16
N GLU A 562 9.94 25.16 7.38
CA GLU A 562 10.01 25.94 8.61
C GLU A 562 11.38 25.78 9.30
N ARG A 563 11.94 26.86 9.85
CA ARG A 563 13.17 26.78 10.64
C ARG A 563 12.88 26.09 11.97
N LEU A 564 13.79 25.23 12.42
CA LEU A 564 13.62 24.49 13.68
C LEU A 564 13.39 25.41 14.89
N GLU A 565 14.08 26.56 14.95
CA GLU A 565 13.86 27.52 16.04
C GLU A 565 12.40 28.01 16.10
N ASP A 566 11.81 28.33 14.95
CA ASP A 566 10.45 28.86 14.87
C ASP A 566 9.42 27.81 15.31
N VAL A 567 9.64 26.54 14.93
CA VAL A 567 8.83 25.39 15.39
C VAL A 567 8.86 25.28 16.91
N LEU A 568 10.06 25.31 17.52
CA LEU A 568 10.22 25.21 18.96
C LEU A 568 9.55 26.40 19.70
N ARG A 569 9.70 27.61 19.16
CA ARG A 569 9.08 28.83 19.72
C ARG A 569 7.56 28.79 19.65
N ALA A 570 7.01 28.39 18.50
CA ALA A 570 5.58 28.27 18.29
C ALA A 570 4.95 27.27 19.27
N ALA A 571 5.67 26.20 19.59
CA ALA A 571 5.27 25.20 20.59
C ALA A 571 5.48 25.65 22.05
N GLY A 572 6.00 26.86 22.31
CA GLY A 572 6.23 27.38 23.66
C GLY A 572 7.35 26.67 24.42
N VAL A 573 8.29 26.04 23.71
CA VAL A 573 9.43 25.33 24.29
C VAL A 573 10.39 26.31 24.96
N THR A 574 10.85 25.95 26.16
CA THR A 574 11.92 26.66 26.89
C THR A 574 13.12 25.78 27.22
N GLU A 575 12.96 24.45 27.17
CA GLU A 575 14.01 23.48 27.46
C GLU A 575 14.16 22.49 26.29
N VAL A 576 15.37 22.10 25.96
CA VAL A 576 15.71 21.24 24.84
C VAL A 576 16.64 20.14 25.30
N ASP A 577 16.18 18.89 25.19
CA ASP A 577 17.01 17.72 25.32
C ASP A 577 17.61 17.38 23.94
N VAL A 578 18.90 17.08 23.89
CA VAL A 578 19.64 16.75 22.67
C VAL A 578 20.20 15.33 22.80
N THR A 579 20.14 14.60 21.69
CA THR A 579 20.61 13.21 21.55
C THR A 579 21.08 12.96 20.12
N GLY A 580 21.79 11.86 19.83
CA GLY A 580 22.15 11.52 18.44
C GLY A 580 23.61 11.11 18.20
N ILE A 581 24.06 11.20 16.95
CA ILE A 581 25.37 10.71 16.51
C ILE A 581 26.31 11.87 16.13
N ALA A 582 27.62 11.66 16.33
CA ALA A 582 28.69 12.63 16.21
C ALA A 582 28.63 13.72 17.30
N THR A 583 28.80 13.29 18.55
CA THR A 583 28.88 14.13 19.77
C THR A 583 29.75 15.37 19.57
N ASP A 584 30.91 15.19 18.94
CA ASP A 584 31.92 16.21 18.70
C ASP A 584 31.67 17.13 17.50
N HIS A 585 30.65 16.82 16.68
CA HIS A 585 30.28 17.60 15.51
C HIS A 585 28.81 18.05 15.59
N CYS A 586 27.90 17.36 14.94
CA CYS A 586 26.51 17.81 14.74
C CYS A 586 25.72 17.92 16.05
N VAL A 587 25.92 16.99 16.99
CA VAL A 587 25.29 17.04 18.32
C VAL A 587 25.79 18.27 19.09
N ARG A 588 27.11 18.49 19.11
CA ARG A 588 27.71 19.69 19.73
C ARG A 588 27.18 20.98 19.11
N ALA A 589 27.18 21.08 17.78
CA ALA A 589 26.72 22.27 17.07
C ALA A 589 25.24 22.56 17.38
N THR A 590 24.39 21.53 17.32
CA THR A 590 22.96 21.64 17.64
C THR A 590 22.71 22.09 19.07
N ALA A 591 23.42 21.53 20.05
CA ALA A 591 23.27 21.90 21.45
C ALA A 591 23.77 23.33 21.74
N LEU A 592 24.88 23.76 21.11
CA LEU A 592 25.38 25.13 21.22
C LEU A 592 24.43 26.15 20.59
N ASP A 593 23.85 25.85 19.43
CA ASP A 593 22.88 26.74 18.78
C ASP A 593 21.56 26.82 19.55
N ALA A 594 21.07 25.70 20.09
CA ALA A 594 19.94 25.72 21.01
C ALA A 594 20.23 26.63 22.22
N ARG A 595 21.45 26.57 22.77
CA ARG A 595 21.84 27.42 23.89
C ARG A 595 21.98 28.88 23.51
N ALA A 596 22.54 29.18 22.33
CA ALA A 596 22.66 30.53 21.79
C ALA A 596 21.30 31.15 21.47
N ALA A 597 20.34 30.33 21.02
CA ALA A 597 18.94 30.70 20.89
C ALA A 597 18.25 30.89 22.26
N GLY A 598 18.90 30.61 23.38
CA GLY A 598 18.37 30.89 24.72
C GLY A 598 17.42 29.83 25.27
N PHE A 599 17.50 28.59 24.79
CA PHE A 599 16.88 27.45 25.46
C PHE A 599 17.77 26.97 26.63
N GLU A 600 17.15 26.39 27.65
CA GLU A 600 17.86 25.53 28.61
C GLU A 600 18.14 24.19 27.92
N VAL A 601 19.39 23.73 27.91
CA VAL A 601 19.78 22.58 27.07
C VAL A 601 20.35 21.47 27.93
N THR A 602 19.90 20.24 27.71
CA THR A 602 20.45 19.02 28.31
C THR A 602 20.93 18.07 27.21
N LEU A 603 22.15 17.57 27.31
CA LEU A 603 22.60 16.44 26.50
C LEU A 603 22.27 15.14 27.25
N LEU A 604 21.47 14.26 26.64
CA LEU A 604 20.97 13.07 27.33
C LEU A 604 22.03 11.97 27.48
N ASP A 605 22.26 11.55 28.72
CA ASP A 605 23.27 10.55 29.07
C ASP A 605 23.03 9.20 28.39
N GLY A 606 24.11 8.61 27.86
CA GLY A 606 24.08 7.30 27.22
C GLY A 606 23.28 7.22 25.91
N LEU A 607 22.76 8.35 25.41
CA LEU A 607 22.00 8.46 24.17
C LEU A 607 22.75 9.20 23.06
N HIS A 608 24.05 9.47 23.22
CA HIS A 608 24.87 10.01 22.14
C HIS A 608 26.14 9.20 21.90
N ALA A 609 26.64 9.23 20.66
CA ALA A 609 27.91 8.62 20.26
C ALA A 609 28.81 9.65 19.58
N GLY A 610 30.10 9.64 19.87
CA GLY A 610 31.07 10.58 19.31
C GLY A 610 32.10 9.89 18.42
N VAL A 611 32.68 10.63 17.47
CA VAL A 611 33.56 10.11 16.42
C VAL A 611 34.86 9.60 17.03
N ALA A 612 35.49 10.37 17.92
CA ALA A 612 36.69 9.97 18.65
C ALA A 612 36.62 10.36 20.13
N PRO A 613 37.20 9.56 21.05
CA PRO A 613 37.12 9.84 22.49
C PRO A 613 37.66 11.21 22.90
N GLU A 614 38.76 11.65 22.28
CA GLU A 614 39.44 12.90 22.60
C GLU A 614 38.64 14.13 22.16
N THR A 615 38.12 14.11 20.93
CA THR A 615 37.27 15.20 20.39
C THR A 615 35.91 15.23 21.09
N SER A 616 35.36 14.07 21.45
CA SER A 616 34.13 13.96 22.23
C SER A 616 34.29 14.55 23.63
N ALA A 617 35.41 14.26 24.32
CA ALA A 617 35.70 14.84 25.62
C ALA A 617 35.82 16.38 25.55
N ALA A 618 36.55 16.90 24.55
CA ALA A 618 36.65 18.34 24.33
C ALA A 618 35.30 18.99 24.02
N ALA A 619 34.45 18.33 23.23
CA ALA A 619 33.10 18.79 22.94
C ALA A 619 32.21 18.85 24.19
N LEU A 620 32.28 17.84 25.06
CA LEU A 620 31.54 17.83 26.33
C LEU A 620 32.00 18.94 27.29
N GLU A 621 33.31 19.20 27.37
CA GLU A 621 33.86 20.33 28.14
C GLU A 621 33.35 21.69 27.62
N GLU A 622 33.30 21.86 26.31
CA GLU A 622 32.80 23.08 25.69
C GLU A 622 31.29 23.26 25.91
N LEU A 623 30.50 22.20 25.74
CA LEU A 623 29.06 22.22 26.02
C LEU A 623 28.80 22.61 27.49
N ALA A 624 29.55 22.02 28.42
CA ALA A 624 29.47 22.39 29.84
C ALA A 624 29.84 23.86 30.07
N ALA A 625 30.90 24.37 29.42
CA ALA A 625 31.31 25.77 29.53
C ALA A 625 30.27 26.74 28.94
N ALA A 626 29.53 26.33 27.92
CA ALA A 626 28.41 27.08 27.34
C ALA A 626 27.12 27.01 28.19
N GLY A 627 27.12 26.21 29.26
CA GLY A 627 25.98 26.06 30.16
C GLY A 627 24.94 25.03 29.71
N VAL A 628 25.32 24.10 28.83
CA VAL A 628 24.54 22.88 28.55
C VAL A 628 24.74 21.90 29.70
N ALA A 629 23.64 21.33 30.20
CA ALA A 629 23.70 20.26 31.18
C ALA A 629 24.20 18.97 30.50
N VAL A 630 25.46 18.62 30.73
CA VAL A 630 26.08 17.40 30.19
C VAL A 630 26.13 16.29 31.25
N PRO A 631 26.11 15.01 30.84
CA PRO A 631 26.37 13.89 31.74
C PRO A 631 27.78 13.99 32.36
N ARG A 632 27.95 13.56 33.60
CA ARG A 632 29.22 13.62 34.33
C ARG A 632 29.95 12.29 34.35
#